data_AF-A0A349PVV9-F1
#
_entry.id   AF-A0A349PVV9-F1
#
_cell.length_a   1.000
_cell.length_b   1.000
_cell.length_c   1.000
_cell.angle_alpha   90.00
_cell.angle_beta   90.00
_cell.angle_gamma   90.00
#
_symmetry.space_group_name_H-M   'P 1'
#
loop_
_entity.id
_entity.type
_entity.pdbx_description
1 polymer ?
#
loop_
_entity_poly.entity_id
_entity_poly.type
_entity_poly.pdbx_seq_one_letter_code
_entity_poly.pdbx_strand_id
1 'polypeptide(L)' 'AKGHLRNGKPVVLAIATNDGLSASAPNIAALLNRKNYYFVPFGQDNAEAKPTSLIADFRKIIPTAEAALEGRQIQPILL' A
#
# COMPACT_ATOMS: atom_id res chain seq x y z
N ALA A 1 6.29 -12.77 -3.14
CA ALA A 1 4.91 -12.57 -3.64
C ALA A 1 4.42 -13.62 -4.67
N LYS A 2 5.23 -14.07 -5.65
CA LYS A 2 4.78 -14.94 -6.76
C LYS A 2 3.93 -16.17 -6.33
N GLY A 3 4.32 -16.87 -5.27
CA GLY A 3 3.58 -18.02 -4.74
C GLY A 3 2.26 -17.68 -4.04
N HIS A 4 2.17 -16.54 -3.36
CA HIS A 4 0.93 -16.08 -2.72
C HIS A 4 -0.15 -15.80 -3.76
N LEU A 5 0.21 -15.02 -4.79
CA LEU A 5 -0.72 -14.61 -5.83
C LEU A 5 -1.20 -15.79 -6.68
N ARG A 6 -0.32 -16.76 -6.98
CA ARG A 6 -0.70 -18.00 -7.66
C ARG A 6 -1.77 -18.79 -6.90
N ASN A 7 -1.75 -18.69 -5.57
CA ASN A 7 -2.68 -19.40 -4.69
C ASN A 7 -3.86 -18.51 -4.26
N GLY A 8 -4.06 -17.34 -4.89
CA GLY A 8 -5.13 -16.41 -4.53
C GLY A 8 -5.00 -15.78 -3.14
N LYS A 9 -3.84 -15.90 -2.49
CA LYS A 9 -3.61 -15.36 -1.14
C LYS A 9 -3.30 -13.86 -1.20
N PRO A 10 -3.74 -13.09 -0.19
CA PRO A 10 -3.48 -11.66 -0.12
C PRO A 10 -1.98 -11.37 0.01
N VAL A 11 -1.58 -10.22 -0.54
CA VAL A 11 -0.30 -9.56 -0.34
C VAL A 11 -0.58 -8.17 0.21
N VAL A 12 -0.06 -7.89 1.42
CA VAL A 12 -0.17 -6.58 2.06
C VAL A 12 1.11 -5.78 1.81
N LEU A 13 0.95 -4.52 1.43
CA LEU A 13 2.02 -3.61 1.11
C LEU A 13 2.01 -2.41 2.06
N ALA A 14 3.10 -2.22 2.79
CA ALA A 14 3.38 -0.99 3.54
C ALA A 14 4.46 -0.21 2.77
N ILE A 15 4.06 0.82 2.02
CA ILE A 15 5.00 1.59 1.20
C ILE A 15 5.78 2.59 2.07
N ALA A 16 7.04 2.81 1.74
CA ALA A 16 7.88 3.84 2.33
C ALA A 16 8.94 4.23 1.31
N THR A 17 8.67 5.28 0.54
CA THR A 17 9.57 5.72 -0.54
C THR A 17 9.50 7.22 -0.73
N ASN A 18 10.62 7.82 -1.10
CA ASN A 18 10.74 9.27 -1.32
C ASN A 18 10.28 9.72 -2.72
N ASP A 19 10.01 8.79 -3.63
CA ASP A 19 9.60 9.02 -5.03
C ASP A 19 8.17 8.51 -5.32
N GLY A 20 7.36 8.34 -4.27
CA GLY A 20 6.02 7.74 -4.32
C GLY A 20 5.02 8.50 -5.19
N LEU A 21 5.12 9.82 -5.24
CA LEU A 21 4.35 10.69 -6.13
C LEU A 21 5.12 11.07 -7.42
N SER A 22 6.22 10.36 -7.72
CA SER A 22 7.00 10.56 -8.95
C SER A 22 7.32 9.23 -9.63
N ALA A 23 8.58 8.78 -9.63
CA ALA A 23 9.01 7.60 -10.40
C ALA A 23 8.34 6.30 -9.93
N SER A 24 7.99 6.18 -8.66
CA SER A 24 7.28 5.02 -8.12
C SER A 24 5.76 5.08 -8.29
N ALA A 25 5.20 6.25 -8.64
CA ALA A 25 3.74 6.42 -8.75
C ALA A 25 3.06 5.45 -9.74
N PRO A 26 3.60 5.22 -10.96
CA PRO A 26 3.01 4.27 -11.89
C PRO A 26 3.01 2.83 -11.35
N ASN A 27 4.04 2.44 -10.59
CA ASN A 27 4.14 1.12 -9.99
C ASN A 27 3.12 0.94 -8.85
N ILE A 28 2.97 1.95 -7.99
CA ILE A 28 1.96 1.96 -6.93
C ILE A 28 0.56 1.86 -7.53
N ALA A 29 0.25 2.66 -8.54
CA ALA A 29 -1.03 2.62 -9.25
C ALA A 29 -1.28 1.26 -9.92
N ALA A 30 -0.26 0.68 -10.56
CA ALA A 30 -0.35 -0.64 -11.18
C ALA A 30 -0.66 -1.74 -10.16
N LEU A 31 -0.14 -1.63 -8.93
CA LEU A 31 -0.41 -2.57 -7.85
C LEU A 31 -1.78 -2.35 -7.19
N LEU A 32 -2.24 -1.10 -7.06
CA LEU A 32 -3.60 -0.77 -6.59
C LEU A 32 -4.70 -1.40 -7.47
N ASN A 33 -4.45 -1.53 -8.77
CA ASN A 33 -5.40 -2.12 -9.72
C ASN A 33 -5.36 -3.67 -9.77
N ARG A 34 -4.48 -4.33 -9.00
CA ARG A 34 -4.34 -5.80 -9.04
C ARG A 34 -5.14 -6.47 -7.93
N LYS A 35 -5.82 -7.56 -8.28
CA LYS A 35 -6.46 -8.44 -7.29
C LYS A 35 -5.44 -8.99 -6.30
N ASN A 36 -5.89 -9.18 -5.06
CA ASN A 36 -5.12 -9.72 -3.93
C ASN A 36 -3.94 -8.86 -3.47
N TYR A 37 -3.84 -7.61 -3.93
CA TYR A 37 -2.94 -6.61 -3.36
C TYR A 37 -3.75 -5.67 -2.46
N TYR A 38 -3.23 -5.44 -1.27
CA TYR A 38 -3.84 -4.59 -0.25
C TYR A 38 -2.78 -3.65 0.29
N PHE A 39 -3.14 -2.40 0.50
CA PHE A 39 -2.23 -1.36 0.96
C PHE A 39 -2.52 -1.00 2.39
N VAL A 40 -1.46 -0.91 3.19
CA VAL A 40 -1.54 -0.24 4.48
C VAL A 40 -1.80 1.24 4.21
N PRO A 41 -2.78 1.88 4.87
CA PRO A 41 -3.10 3.27 4.60
C PRO A 41 -1.87 4.17 4.63
N PHE A 42 -1.75 5.05 3.65
CA PHE A 42 -0.52 5.82 3.39
C PHE A 42 -0.83 7.26 2.98
N GLY A 43 0.15 8.13 3.17
CA GLY A 43 0.08 9.54 2.81
C GLY A 43 1.47 10.17 2.75
N GLN A 44 1.54 11.48 2.52
CA GLN A 44 2.80 12.22 2.62
C GLN A 44 3.20 12.37 4.08
N ASP A 45 4.48 12.17 4.39
CA ASP A 45 5.00 12.33 5.75
C ASP A 45 5.59 13.71 6.01
N ASN A 46 6.16 14.33 4.99
CA ASN A 46 6.61 15.72 5.02
C ASN A 46 6.51 16.32 3.61
N ALA A 47 5.37 16.92 3.30
CA ALA A 47 5.09 17.43 1.97
C ALA A 47 5.98 18.62 1.56
N GLU A 48 6.49 19.40 2.52
CA GLU A 48 7.35 20.55 2.25
C GLU A 48 8.78 20.12 1.94
N ALA A 49 9.39 19.31 2.81
CA ALA A 49 10.78 18.88 2.63
C ALA A 49 10.92 17.69 1.66
N LYS A 50 9.86 16.88 1.49
CA LYS A 50 9.86 15.65 0.69
C LYS A 50 8.56 15.56 -0.13
N PRO A 51 8.35 16.45 -1.11
CA PRO A 51 7.07 16.60 -1.82
C PRO A 51 6.61 15.34 -2.57
N THR A 52 7.52 14.43 -2.90
CA THR A 52 7.21 13.18 -3.58
C THR A 52 7.14 11.96 -2.67
N SER A 53 7.40 12.11 -1.37
CA SER A 53 7.48 11.02 -0.41
C SER A 53 6.10 10.49 -0.01
N LEU A 54 5.97 9.17 0.06
CA LEU A 54 4.81 8.47 0.62
C LEU A 54 5.28 7.46 1.67
N ILE A 55 4.58 7.46 2.80
CA ILE A 55 4.77 6.47 3.86
C ILE A 55 3.43 5.87 4.29
N ALA A 56 3.44 4.56 4.55
CA ALA A 56 2.35 3.88 5.21
C ALA A 56 2.31 4.19 6.70
N ASP A 57 1.11 4.27 7.27
CA ASP A 57 0.90 4.25 8.71
C ASP A 57 1.13 2.82 9.23
N PHE A 58 2.36 2.53 9.65
CA PHE A 58 2.76 1.19 10.08
C PHE A 58 1.94 0.64 11.26
N ARG A 59 1.28 1.51 12.04
CA ARG A 59 0.35 1.07 13.10
C ARG A 59 -0.85 0.32 12.53
N LYS A 60 -1.15 0.50 11.24
CA LYS A 60 -2.27 -0.14 10.55
C LYS A 60 -1.88 -1.42 9.80
N ILE A 61 -0.64 -1.91 9.89
CA ILE A 61 -0.22 -3.17 9.24
C ILE A 61 -1.14 -4.34 9.64
N ILE A 62 -1.37 -4.52 10.94
CA ILE A 62 -2.20 -5.63 11.45
C ILE A 62 -3.67 -5.46 11.00
N PRO A 63 -4.33 -4.31 11.21
CA PRO A 63 -5.67 -4.07 10.66
C PRO A 63 -5.80 -4.30 9.15
N THR A 64 -4.78 -3.90 8.37
CA THR A 64 -4.76 -4.14 6.92
C THR A 64 -4.65 -5.63 6.61
N ALA A 65 -3.82 -6.38 7.34
CA ALA A 65 -3.68 -7.82 7.15
C ALA A 65 -4.98 -8.57 7.48
N GLU A 66 -5.66 -8.20 8.56
CA GLU A 66 -6.96 -8.77 8.93
C GLU A 66 -8.01 -8.52 7.83
N ALA A 67 -8.14 -7.27 7.37
CA ALA A 67 -9.06 -6.95 6.28
C ALA A 67 -8.70 -7.69 4.98
N ALA A 68 -7.41 -7.81 4.66
CA ALA A 68 -6.92 -8.49 3.47
C ALA A 68 -7.24 -9.99 3.48
N LEU A 69 -7.22 -10.64 4.66
CA LEU A 69 -7.64 -12.04 4.80
C LEU A 69 -9.13 -12.24 4.49
N GLU A 70 -9.96 -11.22 4.71
CA GLU A 70 -11.36 -11.19 4.31
C GLU A 70 -11.57 -10.73 2.85
N GLY A 71 -10.49 -10.50 2.11
CA GLY A 71 -10.55 -10.01 0.74
C GLY A 71 -10.86 -8.52 0.61
N ARG A 72 -10.78 -7.74 1.70
CA ARG A 72 -11.17 -6.33 1.76
C ARG A 72 -9.96 -5.40 1.91
N GLN A 73 -9.99 -4.27 1.21
CA GLN A 73 -9.07 -3.15 1.46
C GLN A 73 -9.59 -2.33 2.64
N ILE A 74 -8.76 -2.13 3.66
CA ILE A 74 -9.10 -1.22 4.77
C ILE A 74 -9.23 0.21 4.26
N GLN A 75 -10.18 0.96 4.82
CA GLN A 75 -10.47 2.34 4.48
C GLN A 75 -10.36 3.25 5.72
N PRO A 76 -9.98 4.53 5.57
CA PRO A 76 -9.46 5.14 4.34
C PRO A 76 -8.07 4.58 3.99
N ILE A 77 -7.79 4.43 2.69
CA ILE A 77 -6.46 4.04 2.18
C ILE A 77 -5.50 5.23 2.06
N LEU A 78 -6.00 6.42 1.67
CA LEU A 78 -5.21 7.65 1.59
C LEU A 78 -5.41 8.46 2.88
N LEU A 79 -4.30 8.90 3.50
CA LEU A 79 -4.27 9.66 4.75
C LEU A 79 -3.78 11.09 4.55
#